data_AF-A0AAF0H8T7-F1
#
_entry.id   AF-A0AAF0H8T7-F1
#
_cell.length_a   1.000
_cell.length_b   1.000
_cell.length_c   1.000
_cell.angle_alpha   90.00
_cell.angle_beta   90.00
_cell.angle_gamma   90.00
#
_symmetry.space_group_name_H-M   'P 1'
#
loop_
_entity.id
_entity.type
_entity.pdbx_description
1 polymer ?
#
loop_
_entity_poly.entity_id
_entity_poly.type
_entity_poly.pdbx_seq_one_letter_code
_entity_poly.pdbx_strand_id
1 'polypeptide(L)'
;MNIDWTYIQKNWDWAGHMLEAAIMALIVALIFRLLLNWRVALIAGLAFAAGHFHGREKRDYEVSVHMKPPHLDGYYFWRWSWDQATDFWPTALMCLFLIWIASRKLKP
;
A
#
# COMPACT_ATOMS: atom_id res chain seq x y z
N MET A 1 16.39 26.92 7.06
CA MET A 1 15.06 26.45 6.66
C MET A 1 14.60 25.47 7.72
N ASN A 2 13.61 25.83 8.56
CA ASN A 2 13.03 24.87 9.51
C ASN A 2 11.93 24.12 8.76
N ILE A 3 12.12 22.80 8.61
CA ILE A 3 11.09 21.93 8.03
C ILE A 3 10.09 21.63 9.15
N ASP A 4 8.82 22.00 8.93
CA ASP A 4 7.73 21.63 9.83
C ASP A 4 7.34 20.16 9.57
N TRP A 5 7.94 19.27 10.33
CA TRP A 5 7.68 17.84 10.26
C TRP A 5 6.22 17.47 10.60
N THR A 6 5.55 18.26 11.45
CA THR A 6 4.15 18.03 11.81
C THR A 6 3.24 18.31 10.62
N TYR A 7 3.52 19.39 9.89
CA TYR A 7 2.80 19.70 8.66
C TYR A 7 3.01 18.63 7.59
N ILE A 8 4.25 18.16 7.40
CA ILE A 8 4.56 17.09 6.43
C ILE A 8 3.83 15.81 6.82
N GLN A 9 3.96 15.36 8.07
CA GLN A 9 3.29 14.15 8.52
C GLN A 9 1.77 14.26 8.42
N LYS A 10 1.18 15.42 8.72
CA LYS A 10 -0.27 15.59 8.62
C LYS A 10 -0.81 15.60 7.18
N ASN A 11 -0.04 16.09 6.21
CA ASN A 11 -0.55 16.38 4.86
C ASN A 11 0.13 15.55 3.75
N TRP A 12 1.23 14.86 4.04
CA TRP A 12 2.08 14.17 3.06
C TRP A 12 2.47 12.74 3.47
N ASP A 13 1.95 12.19 4.58
CA ASP A 13 2.24 10.81 5.00
C ASP A 13 1.88 9.80 3.90
N TRP A 14 0.72 9.99 3.28
CA TRP A 14 0.24 9.20 2.13
C TRP A 14 1.27 9.12 0.98
N ALA A 15 2.00 10.20 0.72
CA ALA A 15 3.04 10.23 -0.32
C ALA A 15 4.30 9.45 0.12
N GLY A 16 4.64 9.54 1.41
CA GLY A 16 5.66 8.69 2.03
C GLY A 16 5.31 7.20 1.92
N HIS A 17 4.05 6.85 2.12
CA HIS A 17 3.55 5.48 2.00
C HIS A 17 3.53 4.98 0.55
N MET A 18 3.23 5.83 -0.43
CA MET A 18 3.42 5.49 -1.83
C MET A 18 4.89 5.17 -2.15
N LEU A 19 5.83 5.95 -1.62
CA LEU A 19 7.26 5.69 -1.80
C LEU A 19 7.69 4.37 -1.12
N GLU A 20 7.24 4.15 0.12
CA GLU A 20 7.47 2.91 0.87
C GLU A 20 6.94 1.70 0.09
N ALA A 21 5.73 1.79 -0.47
CA ALA A 21 5.12 0.75 -1.29
C ALA A 21 5.92 0.47 -2.57
N ALA A 22 6.42 1.51 -3.24
CA ALA A 22 7.24 1.35 -4.44
C ALA A 22 8.58 0.65 -4.13
N ILE A 23 9.25 1.04 -3.04
CA ILE A 23 10.50 0.41 -2.58
C ILE A 23 10.24 -1.05 -2.19
N MET A 24 9.19 -1.31 -1.42
CA MET A 24 8.81 -2.67 -1.01
C MET A 24 8.48 -3.55 -2.22
N ALA A 25 7.68 -3.04 -3.15
CA ALA A 25 7.35 -3.75 -4.38
C ALA A 25 8.61 -4.08 -5.20
N LEU A 26 9.57 -3.15 -5.28
CA LEU A 26 10.84 -3.38 -5.95
C LEU A 26 11.67 -4.48 -5.27
N ILE A 27 11.82 -4.42 -3.95
CA ILE A 27 12.55 -5.44 -3.18
C ILE A 27 11.93 -6.83 -3.41
N VAL A 28 10.61 -6.93 -3.26
CA VAL A 28 9.88 -8.19 -3.45
C VAL A 28 9.98 -8.68 -4.90
N ALA A 29 9.89 -7.78 -5.88
CA ALA A 29 10.09 -8.13 -7.28
C ALA A 29 11.51 -8.64 -7.56
N LEU A 30 12.55 -8.05 -6.97
CA LEU A 30 13.93 -8.51 -7.11
C LEU A 30 14.12 -9.92 -6.52
N ILE A 31 13.46 -10.23 -5.40
CA ILE A 31 13.46 -11.58 -4.82
C ILE A 31 12.76 -12.56 -5.78
N PHE A 32 11.54 -12.23 -6.25
CA PHE A 32 10.80 -13.09 -7.17
C PHE A 32 11.44 -13.21 -8.55
N ARG A 33 12.29 -12.27 -8.94
CA ARG A 33 13.02 -12.32 -10.22
C ARG A 33 13.93 -13.54 -10.33
N LEU A 34 14.34 -14.13 -9.20
CA LEU A 34 15.10 -15.39 -9.18
C LEU A 34 14.30 -16.59 -9.73
N LEU A 35 12.96 -16.50 -9.69
CA LEU A 35 12.05 -17.60 -10.05
C LEU A 35 11.13 -17.26 -11.23
N LEU A 36 10.82 -15.98 -11.43
CA LEU A 36 9.83 -15.49 -12.37
C LEU A 36 10.46 -14.54 -13.39
N ASN A 37 9.81 -14.37 -14.54
CA ASN A 37 10.19 -13.30 -15.47
C ASN A 37 9.92 -11.92 -14.85
N TRP A 38 10.59 -10.89 -15.34
CA TRP A 38 10.50 -9.52 -14.81
C TRP A 38 9.06 -9.02 -14.67
N ARG A 39 8.21 -9.30 -15.66
CA ARG A 39 6.83 -8.84 -15.67
C ARG A 39 6.01 -9.46 -14.53
N VAL A 40 6.08 -10.77 -14.36
CA VAL A 40 5.36 -11.47 -13.29
C VAL A 40 5.96 -11.11 -11.92
N ALA A 41 7.28 -10.98 -11.82
CA ALA A 41 7.95 -10.56 -10.58
C ALA A 41 7.53 -9.15 -10.13
N LEU A 42 7.44 -8.20 -11.07
CA LEU A 42 6.94 -6.84 -10.79
C LEU A 42 5.48 -6.84 -10.35
N ILE A 43 4.62 -7.60 -11.03
CA ILE A 43 3.21 -7.74 -10.63
C ILE A 43 3.11 -8.34 -9.23
N ALA A 44 3.90 -9.37 -8.91
CA ALA A 44 3.92 -10.00 -7.59
C ALA A 44 4.37 -9.00 -6.50
N GLY A 45 5.42 -8.22 -6.75
CA GLY A 45 5.89 -7.19 -5.82
C GLY A 45 4.85 -6.09 -5.58
N LEU A 46 4.21 -5.59 -6.64
CA LEU A 46 3.17 -4.56 -6.54
C LEU A 46 1.92 -5.09 -5.82
N ALA A 47 1.51 -6.34 -6.09
CA ALA A 47 0.40 -6.97 -5.40
C ALA A 47 0.70 -7.19 -3.91
N PHE A 48 1.93 -7.59 -3.58
CA PHE A 48 2.39 -7.71 -2.20
C PHE A 48 2.32 -6.36 -1.48
N ALA A 49 2.84 -5.29 -2.08
CA ALA A 49 2.80 -3.95 -1.49
C ALA A 49 1.36 -3.49 -1.24
N ALA A 50 0.46 -3.66 -2.21
CA ALA A 50 -0.96 -3.37 -2.01
C ALA A 50 -1.57 -4.15 -0.83
N GLY A 51 -1.27 -5.45 -0.72
CA GLY A 51 -1.71 -6.29 0.40
C GLY A 51 -1.10 -5.92 1.75
N HIS A 52 0.16 -5.44 1.78
CA HIS A 52 0.81 -4.97 3.00
C HIS A 52 0.12 -3.73 3.56
N PHE A 53 -0.11 -2.72 2.72
CA PHE A 53 -0.80 -1.50 3.13
C PHE A 53 -2.26 -1.78 3.48
N HIS A 54 -2.87 -2.77 2.83
CA HIS A 54 -4.19 -3.27 3.23
C HIS A 54 -4.20 -3.81 4.68
N GLY A 55 -3.21 -4.63 5.04
CA GLY A 55 -3.08 -5.17 6.39
C GLY A 55 -2.73 -4.11 7.44
N ARG A 56 -1.96 -3.09 7.08
CA ARG A 56 -1.60 -1.96 7.95
C ARG A 56 -2.83 -1.14 8.33
N GLU A 57 -3.66 -0.78 7.35
CA GLU A 57 -4.90 -0.04 7.59
C GLU A 57 -5.83 -0.78 8.57
N LYS A 58 -5.99 -2.10 8.38
CA LYS A 58 -6.76 -2.93 9.32
C LYS A 58 -6.18 -2.84 10.74
N ARG A 59 -4.87 -2.99 10.90
CA ARG A 59 -4.21 -2.92 12.22
C ARG A 59 -4.41 -1.56 12.87
N ASP A 60 -4.24 -0.49 12.10
CA ASP A 60 -4.32 0.87 12.63
C ASP A 60 -5.77 1.20 13.06
N TYR A 61 -6.76 0.69 12.34
CA TYR A 61 -8.16 0.70 12.78
C TYR A 61 -8.36 -0.06 14.10
N GLU A 62 -7.90 -1.31 14.18
CA GLU A 62 -8.02 -2.15 15.39
C GLU A 62 -7.42 -1.47 16.63
N VAL A 63 -6.27 -0.78 16.47
CA VAL A 63 -5.63 0.01 17.52
C VAL A 63 -6.48 1.23 17.90
N SER A 64 -6.99 1.99 16.92
CA SER A 64 -7.76 3.22 17.18
C SER A 64 -9.03 2.97 18.01
N VAL A 65 -9.68 1.82 17.80
CA VAL A 65 -10.91 1.43 18.52
C VAL A 65 -10.64 0.53 19.72
N HIS A 66 -9.37 0.31 20.10
CA HIS A 66 -8.96 -0.55 21.22
C HIS A 66 -9.62 -1.94 21.15
N MET A 67 -9.62 -2.55 19.96
CA MET A 67 -10.39 -3.76 19.68
C MET A 67 -9.91 -4.93 20.54
N LYS A 68 -10.83 -5.51 21.33
CA LYS A 68 -10.58 -6.76 22.06
C LYS A 68 -10.91 -7.95 21.15
N PRO A 69 -10.16 -9.06 21.22
CA PRO A 69 -10.52 -10.28 20.50
C PRO A 69 -11.92 -10.78 20.91
N PRO A 70 -12.72 -11.40 20.02
CA PRO A 70 -12.46 -11.72 18.62
C PRO A 70 -12.77 -10.55 17.65
N HIS A 71 -11.94 -10.40 16.61
CA HIS A 71 -11.82 -9.22 15.72
C HIS A 71 -12.97 -9.00 14.72
N LEU A 72 -14.23 -9.25 15.11
CA LEU A 72 -15.39 -9.12 14.23
C LEU A 72 -15.59 -7.68 13.74
N ASP A 73 -15.31 -6.70 14.59
CA ASP A 73 -15.37 -5.28 14.21
C ASP A 73 -14.29 -4.91 13.20
N GLY A 74 -13.19 -5.66 13.15
CA GLY A 74 -12.16 -5.60 12.12
C GLY A 74 -12.63 -6.11 10.77
N TYR A 75 -13.92 -6.46 10.60
CA TYR A 75 -14.58 -6.64 9.30
C TYR A 75 -15.58 -5.51 8.99
N TYR A 76 -15.85 -4.59 9.92
CA TYR A 76 -16.68 -3.41 9.68
C TYR A 76 -15.88 -2.16 9.30
N PHE A 77 -14.54 -2.18 9.36
CA PHE A 77 -13.68 -1.09 8.83
C PHE A 77 -13.91 -0.83 7.33
N TRP A 78 -14.39 -1.84 6.60
CA TRP A 78 -14.81 -1.74 5.20
C TRP A 78 -16.07 -0.88 4.96
N ARG A 79 -16.61 -0.21 5.99
CA ARG A 79 -17.70 0.77 5.84
C ARG A 79 -17.21 2.17 5.40
N TRP A 80 -15.94 2.31 5.02
CA TRP A 80 -15.31 3.39 4.24
C TRP A 80 -15.87 4.82 4.45
N SER A 81 -15.11 5.65 5.16
CA SER A 81 -15.07 7.10 4.88
C SER A 81 -13.96 7.36 3.85
N TRP A 82 -14.16 8.34 2.97
CA TRP A 82 -13.11 8.83 2.05
C TRP A 82 -12.24 9.91 2.72
N ASP A 83 -12.21 9.94 4.06
CA ASP A 83 -11.36 10.89 4.74
C ASP A 83 -9.90 10.47 4.55
N GLN A 84 -9.04 11.45 4.34
CA GLN A 84 -7.62 11.24 4.03
C GLN A 84 -6.84 10.61 5.20
N ALA A 85 -7.51 10.10 6.25
CA ALA A 85 -6.87 9.37 7.33
C ALA A 85 -6.43 7.96 6.90
N THR A 86 -6.97 7.44 5.80
CA THR A 86 -6.58 6.13 5.26
C THR A 86 -5.53 6.29 4.16
N ASP A 87 -4.25 6.08 4.49
CA ASP A 87 -3.11 6.08 3.55
C ASP A 87 -3.15 4.91 2.53
N PHE A 88 -4.10 4.00 2.71
CA PHE A 88 -4.27 2.81 1.87
C PHE A 88 -4.67 3.15 0.44
N TRP A 89 -5.73 3.93 0.23
CA TRP A 89 -6.28 4.12 -1.12
C TRP A 89 -5.30 4.75 -2.11
N PRO A 90 -4.58 5.84 -1.78
CA PRO A 90 -3.57 6.40 -2.68
C PRO A 90 -2.53 5.35 -3.08
N THR A 91 -2.07 4.57 -2.10
CA THR A 91 -1.08 3.51 -2.29
C THR A 91 -1.63 2.35 -3.13
N ALA A 92 -2.84 1.89 -2.84
CA ALA A 92 -3.50 0.80 -3.55
C ALA A 92 -3.80 1.18 -5.01
N LEU A 93 -4.29 2.40 -5.26
CA LEU A 93 -4.55 2.91 -6.60
C LEU A 93 -3.26 3.05 -7.40
N MET A 94 -2.17 3.53 -6.78
CA MET A 94 -0.85 3.55 -7.41
C MET A 94 -0.39 2.14 -7.79
N CYS A 95 -0.45 1.18 -6.85
CA CYS A 95 -0.06 -0.20 -7.12
C CYS A 95 -0.90 -0.82 -8.26
N LEU A 96 -2.22 -0.62 -8.25
CA LEU A 96 -3.13 -1.10 -9.30
C LEU A 96 -2.80 -0.48 -10.66
N PHE A 97 -2.53 0.82 -10.71
CA PHE A 97 -2.13 1.50 -11.93
C PHE A 97 -0.80 0.95 -12.49
N LEU A 98 0.19 0.74 -11.63
CA LEU A 98 1.47 0.16 -12.02
C LEU A 98 1.33 -1.31 -12.47
N ILE A 99 0.48 -2.10 -11.82
CA ILE A 99 0.15 -3.47 -12.24
C ILE A 99 -0.51 -3.43 -13.62
N TRP A 100 -1.44 -2.50 -13.85
CA TRP A 100 -2.08 -2.33 -15.15
C TRP A 100 -1.04 -2.02 -16.23
N ILE A 101 -0.13 -1.08 -15.99
CA ILE A 101 0.99 -0.78 -16.91
C ILE A 101 1.84 -2.02 -17.17
N ALA A 102 2.30 -2.70 -16.12
CA ALA A 102 3.10 -3.92 -16.23
C ALA A 102 2.34 -5.06 -16.93
N SER A 103 1.00 -5.02 -16.89
CA SER A 103 0.11 -5.99 -17.53
C SER A 103 -0.23 -5.64 -18.99
N ARG A 104 0.16 -4.47 -19.49
CA ARG A 104 0.09 -4.20 -20.93
C ARG A 104 1.22 -4.98 -21.62
N LYS A 105 0.90 -5.67 -22.72
CA LYS A 105 1.95 -6.11 -23.64
C LYS A 105 2.54 -4.84 -24.26
N LEU A 106 3.81 -4.52 -23.95
CA LEU A 106 4.57 -3.64 -24.83
C LEU A 106 4.61 -4.36 -26.19
N LYS A 107 3.90 -3.81 -27.18
CA LYS A 107 4.11 -4.26 -28.56
C LYS A 107 5.58 -3.97 -28.88
N PRO A 108 6.29 -4.93 -29.49
CA PRO A 108 7.68 -4.71 -29.90
C PRO A 108 7.82 -3.52 -30.84
#